data_AF-A0AAV1ZPH8-F1
#
_entry.id   AF-A0AAV1ZPH8-F1
#
_cell.length_a   1.000
_cell.length_b   1.000
_cell.length_c   1.000
_cell.angle_alpha   90.00
_cell.angle_beta   90.00
_cell.angle_gamma   90.00
#
_symmetry.space_group_name_H-M   'P 1'
#
loop_
_entity.id
_entity.type
_entity.pdbx_description
1 polymer ?
#
loop_
_entity_poly.entity_id
_entity_poly.type
_entity_poly.pdbx_seq_one_letter_code
_entity_poly.pdbx_strand_id
1 'polypeptide(L)'
;GNSTFVDEERHKEDKFLFFEHDIPFQEFSPSVLEELPKLPWVILEKDTVHRRNLCHLPIFSIDSRGCREIDDAIHCRQLQNGNFEVGVHIADVSHFIKPGTMLDCEAASRGATIHLGNK
;
A
#
# COMPACT_ATOMS: atom_id res chain seq x y z
N GLY A 1 -4.08 -18.14 -30.81
CA GLY A 1 -3.01 -19.08 -31.18
C GLY A 1 -1.73 -18.80 -30.43
N ASN A 2 -1.08 -17.65 -30.66
CA ASN A 2 0.28 -17.38 -30.19
C ASN A 2 0.41 -16.63 -28.85
N SER A 3 -0.68 -16.10 -28.26
CA SER A 3 -0.57 -15.28 -27.03
C SER A 3 -0.20 -16.10 -25.81
N THR A 4 -0.83 -17.27 -25.63
CA THR A 4 -0.71 -18.08 -24.42
C THR A 4 0.69 -18.65 -24.23
N PHE A 5 1.36 -19.06 -25.31
CA PHE A 5 2.73 -19.58 -25.24
C PHE A 5 3.75 -18.52 -24.85
N VAL A 6 3.59 -17.29 -25.35
CA VAL A 6 4.48 -16.17 -25.02
C VAL A 6 4.24 -15.68 -23.59
N ASP A 7 3.01 -15.78 -23.09
CA ASP A 7 2.69 -15.48 -21.68
C ASP A 7 3.26 -16.53 -20.71
N GLU A 8 3.22 -17.81 -21.07
CA GLU A 8 3.78 -18.89 -20.24
C GLU A 8 5.32 -18.83 -20.13
N GLU A 9 6.02 -18.60 -21.25
CA GLU A 9 7.49 -18.49 -21.24
C GLU A 9 7.94 -17.24 -20.45
N ARG A 10 7.28 -16.10 -20.64
CA ARG A 10 7.53 -14.88 -19.84
C ARG A 10 7.29 -15.11 -18.35
N HIS A 11 6.27 -15.87 -17.99
CA HIS A 11 6.02 -16.16 -16.57
C HIS A 11 7.13 -17.01 -15.95
N LYS A 12 7.77 -17.91 -16.71
CA LYS A 12 8.92 -18.68 -16.25
C LYS A 12 10.15 -17.80 -16.07
N GLU A 13 10.41 -16.90 -17.02
CA GLU A 13 11.50 -15.92 -16.95
C GLU A 13 11.38 -15.01 -15.72
N ASP A 14 10.18 -14.46 -15.45
CA ASP A 14 9.92 -13.65 -14.25
C ASP A 14 10.23 -14.42 -12.96
N LYS A 15 9.79 -15.68 -12.86
CA LYS A 15 10.02 -16.51 -11.67
C LYS A 15 11.49 -16.83 -11.49
N PHE A 16 12.20 -17.07 -12.59
CA PHE A 16 13.63 -17.33 -12.56
C PHE A 16 14.39 -16.09 -12.05
N LEU A 17 14.07 -14.90 -12.54
CA LEU A 17 14.64 -13.64 -12.06
C LEU A 17 14.41 -13.43 -10.55
N PHE A 18 13.19 -13.68 -10.07
CA PHE A 18 12.91 -13.57 -8.64
C PHE A 18 13.70 -14.58 -7.82
N PHE A 19 13.86 -15.80 -8.31
CA PHE A 19 14.64 -16.83 -7.64
C PHE A 19 16.13 -16.49 -7.60
N GLU A 20 16.72 -16.05 -8.70
CA GLU A 20 18.15 -15.67 -8.75
C GLU A 20 18.51 -14.52 -7.82
N HIS A 21 17.56 -13.63 -7.53
CA HIS A 21 17.75 -12.46 -6.67
C HIS A 21 17.17 -12.61 -5.26
N ASP A 22 16.77 -13.83 -4.87
CA ASP A 22 16.15 -14.12 -3.57
C ASP A 22 14.94 -13.21 -3.25
N ILE A 23 14.18 -12.82 -4.28
CA ILE A 23 12.98 -11.99 -4.14
C ILE A 23 11.78 -12.91 -3.82
N PRO A 24 11.14 -12.77 -2.65
CA PRO A 24 9.98 -13.57 -2.31
C PRO A 24 8.79 -13.23 -3.22
N PHE A 25 8.32 -14.23 -3.99
CA PHE A 25 7.19 -14.11 -4.92
C PHE A 25 6.02 -15.06 -4.57
N GLN A 26 6.12 -15.77 -3.44
CA GLN A 26 5.08 -16.67 -2.97
C GLN A 26 3.84 -15.89 -2.51
N GLU A 27 2.68 -16.55 -2.61
CA GLU A 27 1.44 -16.02 -2.02
C GLU A 27 1.57 -15.87 -0.51
N PHE A 28 0.81 -14.94 0.06
CA PHE A 28 0.76 -14.75 1.51
C PHE A 28 0.21 -16.00 2.20
N SER A 29 0.83 -16.41 3.31
CA SER A 29 0.38 -17.58 4.06
C SER A 29 -1.00 -17.34 4.71
N PRO A 30 -1.78 -18.40 4.98
CA PRO A 30 -3.07 -18.26 5.67
C PRO A 30 -2.96 -17.50 7.00
N SER A 31 -1.90 -17.75 7.76
CA SER A 31 -1.65 -17.07 9.05
C SER A 31 -1.40 -15.58 8.90
N VAL A 32 -0.80 -15.13 7.80
CA VAL A 32 -0.65 -13.70 7.49
C VAL A 32 -2.01 -13.09 7.11
N LEU A 33 -2.81 -13.80 6.31
CA LEU A 33 -4.12 -13.33 5.86
C LEU A 33 -5.15 -13.25 7.00
N GLU A 34 -5.04 -14.11 8.01
CA GLU A 34 -5.91 -14.10 9.19
C GLU A 34 -5.76 -12.83 10.05
N GLU A 35 -4.63 -12.12 9.94
CA GLU A 35 -4.38 -10.87 10.66
C GLU A 35 -4.98 -9.63 9.96
N LEU A 36 -5.51 -9.79 8.75
CA LEU A 36 -6.17 -8.72 8.02
C LEU A 36 -7.53 -8.36 8.67
N PRO A 37 -7.94 -7.09 8.59
CA PRO A 37 -9.28 -6.71 8.99
C PRO A 37 -10.33 -7.44 8.15
N LYS A 38 -11.41 -7.89 8.79
CA LYS A 38 -12.54 -8.50 8.08
C LYS A 38 -13.25 -7.46 7.21
N LEU A 39 -13.67 -7.89 6.03
CA LEU A 39 -14.45 -7.07 5.10
C LEU A 39 -15.97 -7.26 5.31
N PRO A 40 -16.78 -6.20 5.19
CA PRO A 40 -16.37 -4.82 4.97
C PRO A 40 -15.74 -4.20 6.22
N TRP A 41 -14.61 -3.52 6.05
CA TRP A 41 -13.98 -2.75 7.11
C TRP A 41 -14.53 -1.33 7.10
N VAL A 42 -14.81 -0.80 8.30
CA VAL A 42 -15.30 0.57 8.50
C VAL A 42 -14.55 1.20 9.67
N ILE A 43 -14.37 2.52 9.61
CA ILE A 43 -13.77 3.29 10.71
C ILE A 43 -14.74 3.29 11.89
N LEU A 44 -14.27 2.86 13.06
CA LEU A 44 -15.06 2.85 14.29
C LEU A 44 -14.77 4.09 15.13
N GLU A 45 -15.66 4.45 16.04
CA GLU A 45 -15.50 5.61 16.93
C GLU A 45 -14.23 5.52 17.79
N LYS A 46 -13.85 4.32 18.22
CA LYS A 46 -12.59 4.09 18.94
C LYS A 46 -11.34 4.44 18.11
N ASP A 47 -11.43 4.34 16.79
CA ASP A 47 -10.30 4.60 15.89
C ASP A 47 -10.09 6.10 15.67
N THR A 48 -11.04 6.95 16.07
CA THR A 48 -11.00 8.41 15.86
C THR A 48 -10.62 9.20 17.12
N VAL A 49 -10.65 8.59 18.31
CA VAL A 49 -10.42 9.27 19.61
C VAL A 49 -9.12 10.09 19.65
N HIS A 50 -8.06 9.61 19.00
CA HIS A 50 -6.75 10.27 18.95
C HIS A 50 -6.41 10.83 17.56
N ARG A 51 -7.41 10.99 16.68
CA ARG A 51 -7.23 11.49 15.32
C ARG A 51 -7.89 12.85 15.14
N ARG A 52 -7.28 13.70 14.32
CA ARG A 52 -7.89 14.96 13.88
C ARG A 52 -8.76 14.70 12.66
N ASN A 53 -10.03 15.07 12.72
CA ASN A 53 -10.92 15.00 11.55
C ASN A 53 -10.58 16.13 10.56
N LEU A 54 -10.08 15.76 9.39
CA LEU A 54 -9.74 16.67 8.29
C LEU A 54 -10.61 16.45 7.05
N CYS A 55 -11.67 15.62 7.12
CA CYS A 55 -12.52 15.26 5.98
C CYS A 55 -13.28 16.45 5.35
N HIS A 56 -13.28 17.60 6.01
CA HIS A 56 -13.86 18.84 5.51
C HIS A 56 -12.89 19.68 4.65
N LEU A 57 -11.61 19.31 4.60
CA LEU A 57 -10.60 20.00 3.80
C LEU A 57 -10.53 19.42 2.38
N PRO A 58 -10.21 20.25 1.36
CA PRO A 58 -9.92 19.77 0.02
C PRO A 58 -8.54 19.10 0.00
N ILE A 59 -8.51 17.78 0.17
CA ILE A 59 -7.31 16.94 0.14
C ILE A 59 -7.32 16.10 -1.15
N PHE A 60 -6.18 16.00 -1.83
CA PHE A 60 -6.03 15.22 -3.07
C PHE A 60 -4.63 14.60 -3.17
N SER A 61 -4.51 13.53 -3.95
CA SER A 61 -3.23 12.92 -4.33
C SER A 61 -2.87 13.28 -5.78
N ILE A 62 -1.59 13.16 -6.14
CA ILE A 62 -1.10 13.37 -7.51
C ILE A 62 -0.29 12.13 -7.91
N ASP A 63 -0.93 11.26 -8.68
CA ASP A 63 -0.36 9.95 -9.03
C ASP A 63 -0.26 9.74 -10.54
N SER A 64 0.65 8.84 -10.94
CA SER A 64 0.73 8.39 -12.32
C SER A 64 -0.51 7.55 -12.70
N ARG A 65 -0.84 7.55 -14.01
CA ARG A 65 -1.95 6.73 -14.52
C ARG A 65 -1.67 5.24 -14.25
N GLY A 66 -2.57 4.58 -13.53
CA GLY A 66 -2.45 3.16 -13.20
C GLY A 66 -1.74 2.87 -11.88
N CYS A 67 -1.38 3.91 -11.10
CA CYS A 67 -0.93 3.73 -9.72
C CYS A 67 -1.97 2.96 -8.91
N ARG A 68 -1.55 1.89 -8.23
CA ARG A 68 -2.42 1.06 -7.37
C ARG A 68 -2.29 1.40 -5.89
N GLU A 69 -1.14 1.94 -5.49
CA GLU A 69 -0.76 2.23 -4.12
C GLU A 69 -0.72 3.76 -3.96
N ILE A 70 -1.83 4.33 -3.49
CA ILE A 70 -1.93 5.77 -3.21
C ILE A 70 -1.75 5.94 -1.71
N ASP A 71 -0.52 6.26 -1.31
CA ASP A 71 -0.12 6.31 0.10
C ASP A 71 0.05 7.73 0.63
N ASP A 72 0.00 8.74 -0.24
CA ASP A 72 0.12 10.14 0.13
C ASP A 72 -1.00 11.01 -0.43
N ALA A 73 -1.30 12.07 0.30
CA ALA A 73 -2.19 13.14 -0.14
C ALA A 73 -1.72 14.48 0.41
N ILE A 74 -2.11 15.55 -0.27
CA ILE A 74 -1.72 16.91 0.10
C ILE A 74 -2.93 17.84 0.20
N HIS A 75 -2.77 18.88 1.00
CA HIS A 75 -3.61 20.07 0.89
C HIS A 75 -2.77 21.33 1.05
N CYS A 76 -3.29 22.41 0.48
CA CYS A 76 -2.74 23.75 0.64
C CYS A 76 -3.91 24.73 0.72
N ARG A 77 -3.95 25.55 1.78
CA ARG A 77 -4.94 26.64 1.90
C ARG A 77 -4.30 27.90 2.45
N GLN A 78 -4.78 29.04 1.96
CA GLN A 78 -4.39 30.33 2.50
C GLN A 78 -5.17 30.62 3.79
N LEU A 79 -4.45 31.10 4.80
CA LEU A 79 -4.99 31.55 6.09
C LEU A 79 -5.32 33.04 6.04
N GLN A 80 -6.14 33.50 6.98
CA GLN A 80 -6.59 34.90 7.05
C GLN A 80 -5.45 35.91 7.22
N ASN A 81 -4.33 35.48 7.82
CA ASN A 81 -3.13 36.29 8.00
C ASN A 81 -2.23 36.35 6.75
N GLY A 82 -2.67 35.78 5.62
CA GLY A 82 -1.92 35.74 4.37
C GLY A 82 -0.94 34.57 4.25
N ASN A 83 -0.67 33.84 5.34
CA ASN A 83 0.19 32.64 5.31
C ASN A 83 -0.53 31.44 4.69
N PHE A 84 0.21 30.36 4.43
CA PHE A 84 -0.36 29.11 3.95
C PHE A 84 -0.26 28.03 5.03
N GLU A 85 -1.32 27.23 5.15
CA GLU A 85 -1.26 25.91 5.78
C GLU A 85 -1.09 24.88 4.68
N VAL A 86 0.00 24.12 4.77
CA VAL A 86 0.30 23.00 3.88
C VAL A 86 0.39 21.75 4.74
N GLY A 87 -0.30 20.69 4.33
CA GLY A 87 -0.22 19.40 5.01
C GLY A 87 0.05 18.29 4.02
N VAL A 88 0.95 17.39 4.43
CA VAL A 88 1.23 16.11 3.79
C VAL A 88 0.60 15.03 4.66
N HIS A 89 -0.25 14.20 4.08
CA HIS A 89 -1.00 13.15 4.75
C HIS A 89 -0.52 11.81 4.22
N ILE A 90 -0.02 10.95 5.09
CA ILE A 90 0.51 9.63 4.73
C ILE A 90 -0.45 8.56 5.25
N ALA A 91 -0.65 7.49 4.46
CA ALA A 91 -1.43 6.34 4.86
C ALA A 91 -0.90 5.73 6.17
N ASP A 92 -1.80 5.51 7.13
CA ASP A 92 -1.44 4.97 8.44
C ASP A 92 -1.43 3.44 8.43
N VAL A 93 -0.45 2.87 7.72
CA VAL A 93 -0.26 1.40 7.62
C VAL A 93 -0.03 0.78 9.01
N SER A 94 0.61 1.51 9.92
CA SER A 94 0.87 1.09 11.31
C SER A 94 -0.41 0.87 12.14
N HIS A 95 -1.54 1.42 11.70
CA HIS A 95 -2.83 1.11 12.30
C HIS A 95 -3.20 -0.37 12.10
N PHE A 96 -2.79 -0.98 10.99
CA PHE A 96 -3.14 -2.35 10.61
C PHE A 96 -2.03 -3.35 10.92
N ILE A 97 -0.77 -3.01 10.65
CA ILE A 97 0.37 -3.88 10.91
C ILE A 97 0.89 -3.61 12.33
N LYS A 98 0.84 -4.61 13.21
CA LYS A 98 1.28 -4.48 14.60
C LYS A 98 2.62 -5.17 14.82
N PRO A 99 3.54 -4.57 15.62
CA PRO A 99 4.85 -5.17 15.85
C PRO A 99 4.76 -6.61 16.37
N GLY A 100 5.55 -7.50 15.79
CA GLY A 100 5.67 -8.88 16.20
C GLY A 100 4.55 -9.81 15.74
N THR A 101 3.63 -9.34 14.89
CA THR A 101 2.63 -10.22 14.27
C THR A 101 3.20 -10.93 13.03
N MET A 102 2.49 -11.93 12.50
CA MET A 102 2.93 -12.65 11.29
C MET A 102 2.96 -11.73 10.07
N LEU A 103 2.01 -10.81 9.96
CA LEU A 103 1.95 -9.79 8.92
C LEU A 103 3.15 -8.82 9.01
N ASP A 104 3.56 -8.43 10.22
CA ASP A 104 4.76 -7.62 10.44
C ASP A 104 6.05 -8.37 10.05
N CYS A 105 6.18 -9.64 10.48
CA CYS A 105 7.30 -10.48 10.11
C CYS A 105 7.40 -10.67 8.59
N GLU A 106 6.27 -10.92 7.92
CA GLU A 106 6.20 -11.08 6.47
C GLU A 106 6.56 -9.78 5.74
N ALA A 107 6.01 -8.64 6.19
CA ALA A 107 6.34 -7.34 5.62
C ALA A 107 7.83 -7.02 5.77
N ALA A 108 8.41 -7.27 6.94
CA ALA A 108 9.84 -7.11 7.20
C ALA A 108 10.70 -8.06 6.35
N SER A 109 10.25 -9.30 6.13
CA SER A 109 10.94 -10.29 5.30
C SER A 109 10.97 -9.90 3.82
N ARG A 110 9.89 -9.31 3.29
CA ARG A 110 9.84 -8.85 1.90
C ARG A 110 10.56 -7.51 1.71
N GLY A 111 10.49 -6.62 2.69
CA GLY A 111 11.23 -5.37 2.77
C GLY A 111 10.74 -4.25 1.85
N ALA A 112 10.40 -4.55 0.60
CA ALA A 112 9.90 -3.57 -0.38
C ALA A 112 8.98 -4.22 -1.42
N THR A 113 8.11 -3.41 -2.02
CA THR A 113 7.33 -3.81 -3.21
C THR A 113 8.23 -3.75 -4.45
N ILE A 114 8.22 -4.82 -5.24
CA ILE A 114 8.95 -4.88 -6.52
C ILE A 114 7.96 -4.69 -7.67
N HIS A 115 8.14 -3.62 -8.43
CA HIS A 115 7.36 -3.36 -9.64
C HIS A 115 8.11 -3.85 -10.88
N LEU A 116 7.52 -4.82 -11.59
CA LEU A 116 7.98 -5.23 -12.92
C LEU A 116 7.18 -4.46 -13.97
N GLY A 117 7.81 -4.00 -15.05
CA GLY A 117 7.16 -3.17 -16.09
C GLY A 117 5.92 -3.77 -16.75
N ASN A 118 5.62 -5.04 -16.48
CA ASN A 118 4.51 -5.80 -17.02
C ASN A 118 3.45 -6.20 -15.96
N LYS A 119 3.57 -5.79 -14.69
CA LYS A 119 2.67 -6.21 -13.58
C LYS A 119 2.27 -5.07 -12.64
#